data_AF-A0A0B1SDV8-F1
#
_entry.id   AF-A0A0B1SDV8-F1
#
_cell.length_a   1.000
_cell.length_b   1.000
_cell.length_c   1.000
_cell.angle_alpha   90.00
_cell.angle_beta   90.00
_cell.angle_gamma   90.00
#
_symmetry.space_group_name_H-M   'P 1'
#
loop_
_entity.id
_entity.type
_entity.pdbx_description
1 polymer ?
#
loop_
_entity_poly.entity_id
_entity_poly.type
_entity_poly.pdbx_seq_one_letter_code
_entity_poly.pdbx_strand_id
1 'polypeptide(L)' 'MAWARTNKLGCSIARCSDEYVTVCRYLEKGNVVRQQVYIPGRLCSMCTSGCDQDGLCY' A
#
# COMPACT_ATOMS: atom_id res chain seq x y z
N MET A 1 -4.15 -1.88 1.26
CA MET A 1 -3.85 -1.36 -0.08
C MET A 1 -3.30 0.06 -0.01
N ALA A 2 -4.09 1.08 0.34
CA ALA A 2 -3.68 2.49 0.22
C ALA A 2 -2.93 3.10 1.44
N TRP A 3 -2.23 2.30 2.24
CA TRP A 3 -1.49 2.84 3.38
C TRP A 3 -0.26 3.61 2.88
N ALA A 4 -0.21 4.93 3.03
CA ALA A 4 0.77 5.78 2.33
C ALA A 4 2.24 5.43 2.60
N ARG A 5 2.53 4.76 3.72
CA ARG A 5 3.89 4.33 4.07
C ARG A 5 4.31 2.99 3.43
N THR A 6 3.40 2.21 2.86
CA THR A 6 3.78 0.96 2.16
C THR A 6 3.92 1.21 0.67
N ASN A 7 5.12 0.98 0.14
CA ASN A 7 5.44 1.10 -1.29
C ASN A 7 5.81 -0.24 -1.95
N LYS A 8 5.76 -1.34 -1.19
CA LYS A 8 6.00 -2.69 -1.69
C LYS A 8 4.95 -3.65 -1.17
N LEU A 9 4.55 -4.57 -2.04
CA LEU A 9 3.70 -5.70 -1.69
C LEU A 9 4.13 -6.94 -2.48
N GLY A 10 3.85 -8.10 -1.91
CA GLY A 10 3.99 -9.39 -2.58
C GLY A 10 2.72 -10.20 -2.40
N CYS A 11 2.26 -10.86 -3.46
CA CYS A 11 1.06 -11.67 -3.43
C CYS A 11 1.36 -13.11 -3.87
N SER A 12 0.56 -14.04 -3.38
CA SER A 12 0.56 -15.43 -3.80
C SER A 12 -0.87 -15.93 -3.94
N ILE A 13 -1.09 -16.81 -4.90
CA ILE A 13 -2.34 -17.54 -5.06
C ILE A 13 -2.02 -19.01 -4.86
N ALA A 14 -2.78 -19.70 -4.01
CA ALA A 14 -2.62 -21.12 -3.73
C ALA A 14 -3.97 -21.83 -3.80
N ARG A 15 -4.00 -23.06 -4.30
CA ARG A 15 -5.18 -23.91 -4.20
C ARG A 15 -5.20 -24.61 -2.85
N CYS A 16 -6.23 -24.39 -2.06
CA CYS A 16 -6.48 -25.03 -0.78
C CYS A 16 -7.74 -25.89 -0.91
N SER A 17 -7.56 -27.22 -0.99
CA SER A 17 -8.63 -28.18 -1.29
C SER A 17 -9.36 -27.82 -2.61
N ASP A 18 -10.60 -27.36 -2.51
CA ASP A 18 -11.47 -27.03 -3.65
C ASP A 18 -11.55 -25.52 -3.93
N GLU A 19 -10.84 -24.69 -3.16
CA GLU A 19 -10.85 -23.23 -3.30
C GLU A 19 -9.47 -22.68 -3.64
N TYR A 20 -9.44 -21.51 -4.28
CA TYR A 20 -8.21 -20.74 -4.46
C TYR A 20 -8.16 -19.62 -3.41
N VAL A 21 -7.07 -19.58 -2.66
CA VAL A 21 -6.79 -18.56 -1.64
C VAL A 21 -5.75 -17.60 -2.17
N THR A 22 -6.10 -16.32 -2.17
CA THR A 22 -5.20 -15.22 -2.55
C THR A 22 -4.75 -14.48 -1.30
N VAL A 23 -3.43 -14.35 -1.12
CA VAL A 23 -2.84 -13.62 0.01
C VAL A 23 -1.89 -12.57 -0.53
N CYS A 24 -1.99 -11.35 -0.02
CA CYS A 24 -1.02 -10.29 -0.24
C CYS A 24 -0.43 -9.81 1.08
N ARG A 25 0.87 -9.60 1.12
CA ARG A 25 1.60 -8.97 2.22
C ARG A 25 2.17 -7.64 1.78
N TYR A 26 2.13 -6.68 2.70
CA TYR A 26 2.63 -5.32 2.52
C TYR A 26 3.90 -5.19 3.36
N LEU A 27 4.93 -4.52 2.83
CA LEU A 27 6.21 -4.36 3.53
C LEU A 27 6.01 -3.61 4.85
N GLU A 28 5.44 -2.41 4.77
CA GLU A 28 5.06 -1.65 5.95
C GLU A 28 3.66 -2.08 6.38
N LYS A 29 3.53 -2.48 7.64
CA LYS A 29 2.24 -2.89 8.20
C LYS A 29 1.33 -1.66 8.32
N GLY A 30 0.19 -1.72 7.65
CA GLY A 30 -0.86 -0.72 7.78
C GLY A 30 -1.92 -1.09 8.82
N ASN A 31 -3.06 -0.40 8.79
CA ASN A 31 -4.22 -0.66 9.65
C ASN A 31 -3.91 -0.60 11.15
N VAL A 32 -2.98 0.29 11.52
CA VAL A 32 -2.64 0.52 12.93
C VAL A 32 -3.69 1.43 13.56
N VAL A 33 -4.27 0.98 14.68
CA VAL A 33 -5.29 1.73 15.42
C VAL A 33 -4.79 3.13 15.78
N ARG A 34 -5.63 4.15 15.55
CA ARG A 34 -5.34 5.58 15.76
C ARG A 34 -4.24 6.17 14.87
N GLN A 35 -3.82 5.49 13.81
CA GLN A 35 -2.96 6.08 12.78
C GLN A 35 -3.75 6.41 11.52
N GLN A 36 -3.35 7.47 10.83
CA GLN A 36 -3.94 7.83 9.55
C GLN A 36 -3.41 6.93 8.43
N VAL A 37 -4.31 6.57 7.50
CA VAL A 37 -3.98 5.78 6.30
C VAL A 37 -3.04 6.57 5.38
N TYR A 38 -3.30 7.86 5.23
CA TYR A 38 -2.48 8.85 4.53
C TYR A 38 -2.72 10.23 5.15
N ILE A 39 -1.81 11.17 4.92
CA ILE A 39 -1.95 12.56 5.39
C ILE A 39 -2.71 13.34 4.31
N PRO A 40 -3.88 13.95 4.61
CA PRO A 40 -4.59 14.78 3.65
C PRO A 40 -3.78 16.02 3.27
N GLY A 41 -3.79 16.38 1.98
CA GLY A 41 -3.07 17.54 1.49
C GLY A 41 -3.08 17.63 -0.03
N ARG A 42 -2.35 18.61 -0.58
CA ARG A 42 -2.13 18.70 -2.03
C ARG A 42 -1.35 17.48 -2.50
N LEU A 43 -1.73 16.93 -3.66
CA LEU A 43 -1.03 15.83 -4.32
C LEU A 43 0.48 16.07 -4.32
N CYS A 44 1.23 15.05 -3.91
CA CYS A 44 2.68 15.03 -3.89
C CYS A 44 3.40 16.10 -3.07
N SER A 45 2.69 16.92 -2.28
CA SER A 45 3.30 17.98 -1.47
C SER A 45 4.32 17.49 -0.43
N MET A 46 4.32 16.18 -0.13
CA MET A 46 5.22 15.54 0.84
C MET A 46 6.16 14.49 0.21
N CYS A 47 6.24 14.38 -1.12
CA CYS A 47 7.20 13.47 -1.75
C CYS A 47 8.62 14.03 -1.63
N THR A 48 9.59 13.18 -1.30
CA THR A 48 11.02 13.58 -1.17
C THR A 48 11.80 13.48 -2.47
N SER A 49 11.41 12.55 -3.35
CA SER A 49 12.17 12.17 -4.53
C SER A 49 11.49 12.65 -5.81
N GLY A 50 10.27 12.21 -6.06
CA GLY A 50 9.49 12.63 -7.21
C GLY A 50 7.99 12.35 -7.05
N CYS A 51 7.23 12.85 -8.00
CA CYS A 51 5.79 12.65 -8.13
C CYS A 51 5.54 12.18 -9.55
N ASP A 52 4.84 11.06 -9.71
CA ASP A 52 4.43 10.60 -11.03
C ASP A 52 3.18 11.36 -11.52
N GLN A 53 2.76 11.06 -12.76
CA GLN A 53 1.60 11.69 -13.38
C GLN A 53 0.27 11.29 -12.71
N ASP A 54 0.28 10.21 -11.94
CA ASP A 54 -0.88 9.67 -11.22
C ASP A 54 -0.99 10.23 -9.79
N GLY A 55 -0.02 11.03 -9.36
CA GLY A 55 0.01 11.67 -8.04
C GLY A 55 0.60 10.78 -6.94
N LEU A 56 1.42 9.78 -7.29
CA LEU A 56 2.12 8.92 -6.34
C LEU A 56 3.59 9.33 -6.18
N CYS A 57 4.13 9.10 -4.97
CA CYS A 57 5.56 9.28 -4.71
C CYS A 57 6.35 8.03 -5.12
N TYR A 58 7.55 8.21 -5.67
CA TYR A 58 8.52 7.13 -5.97
C TYR A 58 9.93 7.51 -5.54
#